data_AF-M7N0C4-F1
#
_entry.id   AF-M7N0C4-F1
#
_cell.length_a   1.000
_cell.length_b   1.000
_cell.length_c   1.000
_cell.angle_alpha   90.00
_cell.angle_beta   90.00
_cell.angle_gamma   90.00
#
_symmetry.space_group_name_H-M   'P 1'
#
loop_
_entity.id
_entity.type
_entity.pdbx_description
1 polymer ?
#
loop_
_entity_poly.entity_id
_entity_poly.type
_entity_poly.pdbx_seq_one_letter_code
_entity_poly.pdbx_strand_id
1 'polypeptide(L)' 'MPLYFIGIRRLSRGRYEIWAEELGRPPYAEISEGVLTERYIRALEQSIRQQPEGYLWSHKRWKHQPPVQAAQPSGAD' A
#
# COMPACT_ATOMS: atom_id res chain seq x y z
N MET A 1 1.12 -15.31 -10.88
CA MET A 1 0.69 -14.00 -11.44
C MET A 1 1.46 -12.90 -10.75
N PRO A 2 2.20 -12.03 -11.45
CA PRO A 2 2.88 -10.87 -10.84
C PRO A 2 1.90 -9.86 -10.23
N LEU A 3 2.34 -9.11 -9.23
CA LEU A 3 1.60 -8.04 -8.55
C LEU A 3 2.23 -6.69 -8.89
N TYR A 4 1.42 -5.73 -9.32
CA TYR A 4 1.86 -4.37 -9.63
C TYR A 4 1.09 -3.33 -8.80
N PHE A 5 1.78 -2.25 -8.41
CA PHE A 5 1.16 -0.99 -8.05
C PHE A 5 0.93 -0.18 -9.33
N ILE A 6 -0.26 0.39 -9.49
CA ILE A 6 -0.56 1.29 -10.60
C ILE A 6 -0.62 2.71 -10.06
N GLY A 7 0.34 3.52 -10.48
CA GLY A 7 0.36 4.94 -10.19
C GLY A 7 -0.27 5.75 -11.31
N ILE A 8 -0.93 6.83 -10.95
CA ILE A 8 -1.54 7.78 -11.89
C ILE A 8 -1.10 9.18 -11.48
N ARG A 9 -0.56 9.93 -12.43
CA ARG A 9 -0.11 11.31 -12.21
C ARG A 9 -0.73 12.24 -13.23
N ARG A 10 -1.35 13.33 -12.77
CA ARG A 10 -1.88 14.36 -13.67
C ARG A 10 -0.74 15.28 -14.10
N LEU A 11 -0.47 15.35 -15.40
CA LEU A 11 0.54 16.24 -15.98
C LEU A 11 -0.04 17.61 -16.37
N SER A 12 -1.28 17.62 -16.87
CA SER A 12 -2.04 18.84 -17.20
C SER A 12 -3.53 18.54 -17.30
N ARG A 13 -4.36 19.53 -17.66
CA ARG A 13 -5.77 19.27 -17.97
C ARG A 13 -5.88 18.27 -19.12
N GLY A 14 -6.60 17.17 -18.88
CA GLY A 14 -6.81 16.11 -19.85
C GLY A 14 -5.61 15.19 -20.11
N ARG A 15 -4.44 15.41 -19.46
CA ARG A 15 -3.24 14.59 -19.68
C ARG A 15 -2.79 13.93 -18.38
N TYR A 16 -2.75 12.61 -18.40
CA TYR A 16 -2.34 11.77 -17.29
C TYR A 16 -1.23 10.84 -17.75
N GLU A 17 -0.31 10.58 -16.84
CA GLU A 17 0.67 9.52 -16.92
C GLU A 17 0.20 8.38 -16.04
N ILE A 18 0.34 7.15 -16.53
CA ILE A 18 0.07 5.93 -15.78
C ILE A 18 1.34 5.10 -15.83
N TRP A 19 1.77 4.58 -14.69
CA TRP A 19 2.90 3.67 -14.62
C TRP A 19 2.54 2.45 -13.77
N ALA A 20 3.26 1.36 -14.04
CA ALA A 20 3.17 0.14 -13.26
C ALA A 20 4.52 -0.10 -12.57
N GLU A 21 4.47 -0.37 -11.27
CA GLU A 21 5.63 -0.76 -10.46
C GLU A 21 5.44 -2.20 -9.99
N GLU A 22 6.38 -3.09 -10.30
CA GLU A 22 6.29 -4.50 -9.88
C GLU A 22 6.54 -4.62 -8.38
N LEU A 23 5.54 -5.06 -7.62
CA LEU A 23 5.65 -5.27 -6.18
C LEU A 23 6.06 -6.70 -5.81
N GLY A 24 5.80 -7.65 -6.71
CA GLY A 24 6.15 -9.04 -6.50
C GLY A 24 5.87 -9.93 -7.71
N ARG A 25 6.54 -11.08 -7.75
CA ARG A 25 6.38 -12.11 -8.77
C ARG A 25 6.41 -13.50 -8.12
N PRO A 26 5.61 -14.47 -8.60
CA PRO A 26 5.63 -15.83 -8.07
C PRO A 26 7.01 -16.50 -8.23
N PRO A 27 7.31 -17.51 -7.39
CA PRO A 27 6.45 -18.09 -6.35
C PRO A 27 6.33 -17.20 -5.10
N TYR A 28 5.14 -17.20 -4.48
CA TYR A 28 4.86 -16.38 -3.28
C TYR A 28 4.98 -17.15 -1.96
N ALA A 29 5.19 -18.46 -2.02
CA ALA A 29 5.18 -19.33 -0.84
C ALA A 29 6.26 -18.96 0.20
N GLU A 30 7.34 -18.31 -0.23
CA GLU A 30 8.45 -17.88 0.63
C GLU A 30 8.30 -16.43 1.13
N ILE A 31 7.26 -15.73 0.69
CA ILE A 31 7.01 -14.36 1.13
C ILE A 31 6.15 -14.39 2.39
N SER A 32 6.70 -13.87 3.49
CA SER A 32 5.98 -13.73 4.75
C SER A 32 4.69 -12.90 4.58
N GLU A 33 3.69 -13.23 5.39
CA GLU A 33 2.45 -12.48 5.43
C GLU A 33 2.71 -10.99 5.67
N GLY A 34 1.95 -10.12 5.00
CA GLY A 34 2.07 -8.66 5.14
C GLY A 34 3.14 -8.01 4.26
N VAL A 35 4.19 -8.72 3.80
CA VAL A 35 5.30 -8.10 3.04
C VAL A 35 4.82 -7.44 1.74
N LEU A 36 3.95 -8.09 0.96
CA LEU A 36 3.42 -7.50 -0.28
C LEU A 36 2.50 -6.30 0.03
N THR A 37 1.76 -6.36 1.13
CA THR A 37 0.93 -5.24 1.60
C THR A 37 1.79 -4.04 2.00
N GLU A 38 2.89 -4.27 2.71
CA GLU A 38 3.84 -3.20 3.05
C GLU A 38 4.46 -2.55 1.82
N ARG A 39 4.85 -3.36 0.82
CA ARG A 39 5.36 -2.83 -0.47
C ARG A 39 4.33 -1.95 -1.15
N TYR A 40 3.07 -2.41 -1.20
CA TYR A 40 1.97 -1.62 -1.74
C TYR A 40 1.76 -0.31 -0.97
N ILE A 41 1.78 -0.35 0.37
CA ILE A 41 1.63 0.85 1.21
C ILE A 41 2.75 1.83 0.92
N ARG A 42 4.01 1.38 0.84
CA ARG A 42 5.16 2.25 0.54
C ARG A 42 5.02 2.93 -0.82
N ALA A 43 4.66 2.19 -1.87
CA ALA A 43 4.46 2.74 -3.20
C ALA A 43 3.29 3.75 -3.23
N LEU A 44 2.18 3.43 -2.55
CA LEU A 44 1.05 4.34 -2.40
C LEU A 44 1.45 5.63 -1.67
N GLU A 45 2.12 5.53 -0.53
CA GLU A 45 2.54 6.71 0.23
C GLU A 45 3.51 7.58 -0.57
N GLN A 46 4.43 6.98 -1.32
CA GLN A 46 5.33 7.71 -2.21
C GLN A 46 4.54 8.46 -3.29
N SER A 47 3.57 7.81 -3.93
CA SER A 47 2.69 8.45 -4.91
C SER A 47 1.89 9.61 -4.31
N ILE A 48 1.37 9.46 -3.09
CA ILE A 48 0.64 10.52 -2.38
C ILE A 48 1.56 11.69 -2.03
N ARG A 49 2.79 11.43 -1.56
CA ARG A 49 3.77 12.50 -1.26
C ARG A 49 4.17 13.28 -2.51
N GLN A 50 4.27 12.61 -3.66
CA GLN A 50 4.59 13.25 -4.94
C GLN A 50 3.42 14.06 -5.50
N GLN A 51 2.19 13.57 -5.35
CA GLN A 51 0.99 14.25 -5.84
C GLN A 51 -0.16 14.19 -4.84
N PRO A 52 -0.10 14.96 -3.74
CA PRO A 52 -1.10 14.87 -2.67
C PRO A 52 -2.50 15.24 -3.16
N GLU A 53 -2.63 16.19 -4.08
CA GLU A 53 -3.91 16.60 -4.65
C GLU A 53 -4.59 15.51 -5.50
N GLY A 54 -3.85 14.49 -5.93
CA GLY A 54 -4.39 13.33 -6.65
C GLY A 54 -5.07 12.30 -5.74
N TYR A 55 -4.88 12.39 -4.43
CA TYR A 55 -5.44 11.44 -3.48
C TYR A 55 -6.85 11.82 -3.02
N LEU A 56 -7.70 10.81 -2.81
CA LEU A 56 -9.08 10.99 -2.37
C LEU A 56 -9.17 11.22 -0.85
N TRP A 57 -8.74 12.39 -0.38
CA TRP A 57 -8.72 12.76 1.05
C TRP A 57 -10.08 12.69 1.76
N SER A 58 -11.18 12.78 1.01
CA SER A 58 -12.53 12.62 1.56
C SER A 58 -12.85 11.21 2.02
N HIS A 59 -12.05 10.21 1.65
CA HIS A 59 -12.24 8.84 2.07
C HIS A 59 -11.82 8.64 3.54
N LYS A 60 -12.75 8.24 4.42
CA LYS A 60 -12.51 7.98 5.86
C LYS A 60 -11.74 6.67 6.09
N ARG A 61 -10.52 6.56 5.58
CA ARG A 61 -9.70 5.33 5.64
C ARG A 61 -9.42 4.84 7.07
N TRP A 62 -9.29 5.76 8.02
CA TRP A 62 -8.95 5.45 9.41
C TRP A 62 -10.16 5.33 10.33
N LYS A 63 -11.37 5.11 9.78
CA LYS A 63 -12.61 4.98 10.58
C LYS A 63 -12.58 3.75 11.50
N HIS A 64 -11.91 2.68 11.07
CA HIS A 64 -11.79 1.44 11.83
C HIS A 64 -10.34 1.32 12.30
N GLN A 65 -10.16 1.32 13.62
CA GLN A 65 -8.89 0.93 14.22
C GLN A 65 -8.86 -0.59 14.31
N PRO A 66 -7.74 -1.24 13.95
CA PRO A 66 -7.60 -2.67 14.19
C PRO A 66 -7.77 -2.94 15.69
N PRO A 67 -8.38 -4.06 16.08
CA PRO A 67 -8.47 -4.44 17.48
C PRO A 67 -7.07 -4.44 18.08
N VAL A 68 -6.92 -3.80 19.25
CA VAL A 68 -5.69 -3.86 20.03
C VAL A 68 -5.44 -5.34 20.32
N GLN A 69 -4.43 -5.93 19.69
CA GLN A 69 -3.98 -7.27 20.05
C GLN A 69 -3.41 -7.16 21.46
N ALA A 70 -4.15 -7.67 22.45
CA ALA A 70 -3.63 -7.81 23.80
C ALA A 70 -2.36 -8.66 23.72
N ALA A 71 -1.23 -8.09 24.14
CA ALA A 71 0.01 -8.82 24.29
C ALA A 71 -0.27 -10.05 25.15
N GLN A 72 -0.16 -11.24 24.57
CA GLN A 72 -0.22 -12.48 25.32
C GLN A 72 0.99 -12.45 26.28
N PRO A 73 0.81 -12.51 27.61
CA PRO A 73 1.95 -12.64 28.49
C PRO A 73 2.67 -13.93 28.13
N SER A 74 3.90 -13.81 27.66
CA SER A 74 4.81 -14.93 27.47
C SER A 74 4.93 -15.62 28.83
N GLY A 75 4.30 -16.78 28.98
CA GLY A 75 4.59 -17.67 30.08
C GLY A 75 6.08 -18.00 30.03
N ALA A 76 6.79 -17.61 31.07
CA ALA A 76 8.11 -18.14 31.38
C ALA A 76 7.96 -18.83 32.74
N ASP A 77 8.22 -20.14 32.71
CA ASP A 77 8.54 -20.98 33.87
C ASP A 77 9.61 -20.36 34.78
#